data_AF-A0A7C6VWP8-F1
#
_entry.id   AF-A0A7C6VWP8-F1
#
_cell.length_a   1.000
_cell.length_b   1.000
_cell.length_c   1.000
_cell.angle_alpha   90.00
_cell.angle_beta   90.00
_cell.angle_gamma   90.00
#
_symmetry.space_group_name_H-M   'P 1'
#
loop_
_entity.id
_entity.type
_entity.pdbx_description
1 polymer ?
#
loop_
_entity_poly.entity_id
_entity_poly.type
_entity_poly.pdbx_seq_one_letter_code
_entity_poly.pdbx_strand_id
1 'polypeptide(L)' 'MAQGTSKLKATPQVFQALNQFKYEVANELGINPEYKTGYWGNITSRECGAVGGHMVRRMIALAEQELLGTQRPTGFR' A
#
# COMPACT_ATOMS: atom_id res chain seq x y z
N MET A 1 3.09 -5.79 30.35
CA MET A 1 2.09 -6.15 29.33
C MET A 1 2.43 -5.37 28.07
N ALA A 2 3.00 -6.02 27.05
CA ALA A 2 3.34 -5.36 25.79
C ALA A 2 2.05 -5.16 24.98
N GLN A 3 1.67 -3.91 24.78
CA GLN A 3 0.48 -3.52 24.05
C GLN A 3 0.68 -3.86 22.57
N GLY A 4 0.17 -5.03 22.16
CA GLY A 4 0.22 -5.49 20.78
C GLY A 4 -0.46 -4.47 19.87
N THR A 5 0.31 -3.92 18.95
CA THR A 5 -0.15 -2.97 17.93
C THR A 5 -1.43 -3.50 17.28
N SER A 6 -2.50 -2.72 17.36
CA SER A 6 -3.78 -3.02 16.72
C SER A 6 -3.52 -3.38 15.26
N LYS A 7 -3.67 -4.68 14.90
CA LYS A 7 -3.67 -5.09 13.49
C LYS A 7 -4.83 -4.32 12.86
N LEU A 8 -4.51 -3.33 12.04
CA LEU A 8 -5.48 -2.66 11.17
C LEU A 8 -6.14 -3.77 10.35
N LYS A 9 -7.33 -4.20 10.77
CA LYS A 9 -8.02 -5.34 10.18
C LYS A 9 -8.62 -4.82 8.89
N ALA A 10 -7.83 -4.87 7.81
CA ALA A 10 -8.32 -4.62 6.47
C ALA A 10 -9.55 -5.49 6.27
N THR A 11 -10.68 -4.87 5.93
CA THR A 11 -11.88 -5.62 5.56
C THR A 11 -11.55 -6.51 4.35
N PRO A 12 -12.29 -7.60 4.10
CA PRO A 12 -12.04 -8.45 2.93
C PRO A 12 -11.96 -7.67 1.62
N GLN A 13 -12.76 -6.60 1.50
CA GLN A 13 -12.76 -5.68 0.36
C GLN A 13 -11.43 -4.91 0.24
N VAL A 14 -10.95 -4.34 1.33
CA VAL A 14 -9.65 -3.62 1.35
C VAL A 14 -8.50 -4.57 1.04
N PHE A 15 -8.55 -5.81 1.53
CA PHE A 15 -7.53 -6.81 1.22
C PHE A 15 -7.46 -7.12 -0.29
N GLN A 16 -8.60 -7.22 -0.97
CA GLN A 16 -8.63 -7.42 -2.43
C GLN A 16 -8.05 -6.22 -3.16
N ALA A 17 -8.45 -4.99 -2.79
CA ALA A 17 -7.92 -3.77 -3.36
C ALA A 17 -6.40 -3.65 -3.17
N LEU A 18 -5.89 -3.94 -1.96
CA LEU A 18 -4.45 -3.94 -1.68
C LEU A 18 -3.69 -5.01 -2.48
N ASN A 19 -4.29 -6.16 -2.77
CA ASN A 19 -3.67 -7.16 -3.63
C ASN A 19 -3.58 -6.70 -5.08
N GLN A 20 -4.64 -6.10 -5.63
CA GLN A 20 -4.62 -5.53 -6.97
C GLN A 20 -3.53 -4.46 -7.06
N PHE A 21 -3.51 -3.55 -6.09
CA PHE A 21 -2.50 -2.51 -5.99
C PHE A 21 -1.07 -3.05 -5.90
N LYS A 22 -0.85 -4.13 -5.13
CA LYS A 22 0.45 -4.82 -5.07
C LYS A 22 0.92 -5.28 -6.46
N TYR A 23 0.03 -5.86 -7.26
CA TYR A 23 0.36 -6.33 -8.61
C TYR A 23 0.58 -5.18 -9.59
N GLU A 24 -0.17 -4.09 -9.47
CA GLU A 24 0.06 -2.86 -10.26
C GLU A 24 1.45 -2.28 -9.98
N VAL A 25 1.81 -2.12 -8.70
CA VAL A 25 3.12 -1.61 -8.30
C VAL A 25 4.25 -2.55 -8.77
N ALA A 26 4.05 -3.86 -8.69
CA ALA A 26 5.01 -4.84 -9.20
C ALA A 26 5.24 -4.71 -10.71
N ASN A 27 4.15 -4.48 -11.46
CA ASN A 27 4.21 -4.29 -12.91
C ASN A 27 4.95 -3.00 -13.28
N GLU A 28 4.69 -1.90 -12.57
CA GLU A 28 5.36 -0.61 -12.81
C GLU A 28 6.85 -0.64 -12.45
N LEU A 29 7.22 -1.35 -11.38
CA LEU A 29 8.61 -1.51 -10.98
C LEU A 29 9.40 -2.45 -11.89
N GLY A 30 8.73 -3.17 -12.79
CA GLY A 30 9.38 -4.09 -13.72
C GLY A 30 10.14 -5.21 -13.03
N ILE A 31 9.71 -5.64 -11.84
CA ILE A 31 10.36 -6.74 -11.11
C ILE A 31 10.16 -8.08 -11.83
N ASN A 32 10.93 -9.09 -11.45
CA ASN A 32 10.81 -10.44 -12.00
C ASN A 32 9.33 -10.89 -12.12
N PRO A 33 8.84 -11.26 -13.34
CA PRO A 33 7.44 -11.57 -13.59
C PRO A 33 6.93 -12.86 -12.93
N GLU A 34 7.76 -13.60 -12.19
CA GLU A 34 7.34 -14.79 -11.43
C GLU A 34 6.18 -14.51 -10.47
N TYR A 35 5.99 -13.27 -9.98
CA TYR A 35 4.81 -12.89 -9.18
C TYR A 35 3.48 -13.18 -9.88
N LYS A 36 3.45 -13.23 -11.22
CA LYS A 36 2.23 -13.49 -12.01
C LYS A 36 1.68 -14.90 -11.79
N THR A 37 2.50 -15.82 -11.32
CA THR A 37 2.07 -17.17 -10.88
C THR A 37 1.29 -17.13 -9.55
N GLY A 38 1.30 -15.98 -8.86
CA GLY A 38 0.78 -15.81 -7.51
C GLY A 38 1.79 -16.18 -6.43
N TYR A 39 2.92 -16.82 -6.78
CA TYR A 39 3.97 -17.16 -5.84
C TYR A 39 5.07 -16.10 -5.82
N TRP A 40 5.30 -15.52 -4.65
CA TRP A 40 6.29 -14.46 -4.43
C TRP A 40 7.61 -14.98 -3.83
N GLY A 41 7.71 -16.28 -3.52
CA GLY A 41 8.87 -16.84 -2.82
C GLY A 41 10.13 -16.94 -3.67
N ASN A 42 10.01 -16.95 -5.00
CA ASN A 42 11.16 -16.95 -5.92
C ASN A 42 11.68 -15.53 -6.22
N ILE A 43 10.93 -14.50 -5.83
CA ILE A 43 11.29 -13.10 -6.04
C ILE A 43 12.27 -12.68 -4.96
N THR A 44 13.27 -11.89 -5.32
CA THR A 44 14.27 -11.48 -4.33
C THR A 44 13.63 -10.63 -3.23
N SER A 45 14.11 -10.77 -1.99
CA SER A 45 13.64 -9.94 -0.87
C SER A 45 13.74 -8.44 -1.14
N ARG A 46 14.71 -8.03 -1.98
CA ARG A 46 14.89 -6.65 -2.41
C ARG A 46 13.74 -6.17 -3.29
N GLU A 47 13.32 -6.97 -4.27
CA GLU A 47 12.19 -6.64 -5.15
C GLU A 47 10.86 -6.65 -4.39
N CYS A 48 10.63 -7.67 -3.55
CA CYS A 48 9.46 -7.73 -2.67
C CYS A 48 9.39 -6.50 -1.74
N GLY A 49 10.53 -6.13 -1.15
CA GLY A 49 10.64 -4.95 -0.30
C GLY A 49 10.40 -3.64 -1.06
N ALA A 50 10.89 -3.55 -2.31
CA ALA A 50 10.63 -2.41 -3.17
C ALA A 50 9.12 -2.27 -3.44
N VAL A 51 8.43 -3.34 -3.84
CA VAL A 51 6.97 -3.30 -4.06
C VAL A 51 6.24 -2.79 -2.81
N GLY A 52 6.48 -3.40 -1.64
CA GLY A 52 5.83 -2.99 -0.40
C GLY A 52 6.12 -1.53 -0.02
N GLY A 53 7.37 -1.08 -0.18
CA GLY A 53 7.76 0.30 0.10
C GLY A 53 7.09 1.31 -0.84
N HIS A 54 6.98 0.98 -2.13
CA HIS A 54 6.29 1.82 -3.11
C HIS A 54 4.78 1.91 -2.85
N MET A 55 4.16 0.80 -2.44
CA MET A 55 2.75 0.81 -2.00
C MET A 55 2.55 1.79 -0.84
N VAL A 56 3.38 1.72 0.20
CA VAL A 56 3.26 2.60 1.38
C VAL A 56 3.46 4.06 1.00
N ARG A 57 4.48 4.39 0.21
CA ARG A 57 4.74 5.78 -0.23
C ARG A 57 3.54 6.37 -0.98
N ARG A 58 2.92 5.60 -1.87
CA ARG A 58 1.74 6.03 -2.62
C ARG A 58 0.52 6.21 -1.74
N MET A 59 0.27 5.27 -0.81
CA MET A 59 -0.83 5.41 0.15
C MET A 59 -0.66 6.66 1.02
N ILE A 60 0.56 6.96 1.46
CA ILE A 60 0.87 8.18 2.21
C ILE A 60 0.63 9.42 1.33
N ALA A 61 1.14 9.43 0.09
CA ALA A 61 0.93 10.56 -0.82
C ALA A 61 -0.56 10.86 -1.08
N LEU A 62 -1.38 9.81 -1.26
CA LEU A 62 -2.83 9.95 -1.40
C LEU A 62 -3.47 10.51 -0.11
N ALA A 63 -3.08 9.97 1.05
CA ALA A 63 -3.57 10.46 2.33
C ALA A 63 -3.17 11.93 2.59
N GLU A 64 -1.95 12.33 2.23
CA GLU A 64 -1.49 13.72 2.30
C GLU A 64 -2.35 14.63 1.41
N GLN A 65 -2.69 14.20 0.20
CA GLN A 65 -3.57 14.94 -0.72
C GLN A 65 -4.98 15.09 -0.15
N GLU A 66 -5.56 14.05 0.44
CA GLU A 66 -6.87 14.10 1.10
C GLU A 66 -6.88 15.04 2.30
N LEU A 67 -5.81 15.01 3.11
CA LEU A 67 -5.65 15.90 4.25
C LEU A 67 -5.48 17.37 3.83
N LEU A 68 -4.71 17.64 2.77
CA LEU A 68 -4.59 18.97 2.21
C LEU A 68 -5.92 19.47 1.60
N GLY A 69 -6.68 18.58 0.94
CA GLY A 69 -8.01 18.90 0.41
C GLY A 69 -9.08 19.13 1.49
N THR A 70 -8.89 18.59 2.69
CA THR A 70 -9.78 18.76 3.85
C THR A 70 -9.57 20.11 4.56
N GLN A 71 -8.49 20.83 4.27
CA GLN A 71 -8.26 22.20 4.76
C GLN A 71 -9.06 23.23 3.93
N ARG A 72 -10.40 23.12 3.92
CA ARG A 72 -11.26 24.28 3.61
C ARG A 72 -11.50 25.03 4.92
N PRO A 73 -11.28 26.36 4.95
CA PRO A 73 -11.33 27.12 6.18
C PRO A 73 -12.76 27.11 6.70
N THR A 74 -12.98 26.48 7.85
CA THR A 74 -14.14 26.76 8.69
C THR A 74 -13.97 28.19 9.18
N GLY A 75 -14.41 29.13 8.35
CA GLY A 75 -14.60 30.51 8.75
C GLY A 75 -15.61 30.54 9.89
N PHE A 76 -15.13 30.99 11.05
CA PHE A 76 -15.99 31.59 12.06
C PHE A 76 -16.81 32.71 11.39
N ARG A 77 -18.12 32.50 11.28
CA ARG A 77 -19.14 33.54 11.26
C ARG A 77 -20.33 33.05 12.05
#